data_AF-A0A7X3NZN1-F1
#
_entry.id   AF-A0A7X3NZN1-F1
#
_cell.length_a   1.000
_cell.length_b   1.000
_cell.length_c   1.000
_cell.angle_alpha   90.00
_cell.angle_beta   90.00
_cell.angle_gamma   90.00
#
_symmetry.space_group_name_H-M   'P 1'
#
loop_
_entity.id
_entity.type
_entity.pdbx_description
1 polymer ?
#
loop_
_entity_poly.entity_id
_entity_poly.type
_entity_poly.pdbx_seq_one_letter_code
_entity_poly.pdbx_strand_id
1 'polypeptide(L)' 'MVIVTKTDATQADVDAVVKRIENAGLKAQVSVGERHTVIGVIGDKTLLGDIPIESMS' A
#
# COMPACT_ATOMS: atom_id res chain seq x y z
N MET A 1 -2.99 -8.34 2.97
CA MET A 1 -2.89 -7.11 3.81
C MET A 1 -3.53 -5.98 3.03
N VAL A 2 -4.14 -4.99 3.69
CA VAL A 2 -4.70 -3.81 3.02
C VAL A 2 -4.16 -2.55 3.68
N ILE A 3 -3.74 -1.58 2.88
CA ILE A 3 -3.23 -0.28 3.30
C ILE A 3 -4.30 0.74 2.91
N VAL A 4 -4.87 1.45 3.87
CA VAL A 4 -5.83 2.52 3.57
C VAL A 4 -5.09 3.84 3.60
N THR A 5 -5.09 4.55 2.47
CA THR A 5 -4.45 5.86 2.38
C THR A 5 -5.36 6.94 2.96
N LYS A 6 -4.75 8.05 3.38
CA LYS A 6 -5.49 9.28 3.71
C LYS A 6 -6.30 9.78 2.52
N THR A 7 -7.34 10.57 2.82
CA THR A 7 -8.23 11.20 1.82
C THR A 7 -7.46 12.09 0.84
N ASP A 8 -6.35 12.67 1.30
CA ASP A 8 -5.49 13.57 0.52
C ASP A 8 -4.27 12.86 -0.10
N ALA A 9 -4.20 11.53 -0.04
CA ALA A 9 -3.06 10.80 -0.57
C ALA A 9 -2.99 11.01 -2.09
N THR A 10 -1.89 11.60 -2.53
CA THR A 10 -1.69 11.89 -3.95
C THR A 10 -1.33 10.61 -4.71
N GLN A 11 -1.46 10.63 -6.04
CA GLN A 11 -1.02 9.51 -6.86
C GLN A 11 0.48 9.19 -6.68
N ALA A 12 1.29 10.18 -6.32
CA ALA A 12 2.71 9.97 -6.04
C ALA A 12 2.92 9.13 -4.76
N ASP A 13 2.11 9.34 -3.71
CA ASP A 13 2.15 8.53 -2.49
C ASP A 13 1.75 7.08 -2.78
N VAL A 14 0.70 6.90 -3.57
CA VAL A 14 0.21 5.58 -3.99
C VAL A 14 1.28 4.85 -4.80
N ASP A 15 1.90 5.51 -5.78
CA ASP A 15 2.97 4.94 -6.60
C ASP A 15 4.19 4.55 -5.77
N ALA A 16 4.58 5.39 -4.79
CA ALA A 16 5.69 5.09 -3.89
C ALA A 16 5.43 3.83 -3.05
N VAL A 17 4.20 3.66 -2.56
CA VAL A 17 3.79 2.46 -1.81
C VAL A 17 3.77 1.23 -2.72
N VAL A 18 3.18 1.33 -3.91
CA VAL A 18 3.17 0.26 -4.92
C VAL A 18 4.58 -0.19 -5.26
N LYS A 19 5.50 0.76 -5.54
CA LYS A 19 6.91 0.45 -5.82
C LYS A 19 7.61 -0.26 -4.67
N ARG A 20 7.33 0.11 -3.41
CA ARG A 20 7.90 -0.59 -2.25
C ARG A 20 7.41 -2.04 -2.18
N ILE A 21 6.14 -2.26 -2.43
CA ILE A 21 5.52 -3.59 -2.43
C ILE A 21 6.11 -4.44 -3.57
N GLU A 22 6.19 -3.89 -4.79
CA GLU A 22 6.74 -4.60 -5.95
C GLU A 22 8.25 -4.88 -5.82
N ASN A 23 9.03 -3.95 -5.27
CA ASN A 23 10.46 -4.19 -4.98
C ASN A 23 10.67 -5.31 -3.95
N ALA A 24 9.74 -5.46 -3.02
CA ALA A 24 9.78 -6.56 -2.06
C ALA A 24 9.28 -7.90 -2.66
N GLY A 25 9.01 -7.96 -3.97
CA GLY A 25 8.61 -9.18 -4.69
C GLY A 25 7.13 -9.52 -4.50
N LEU A 26 6.32 -8.55 -4.09
CA LEU A 26 4.91 -8.73 -3.76
C LEU A 26 4.06 -7.98 -4.77
N LYS A 27 2.79 -8.36 -4.90
CA LYS A 27 1.87 -7.72 -5.83
C LYS A 27 1.02 -6.69 -5.11
N ALA A 28 1.02 -5.45 -5.59
CA ALA A 28 0.12 -4.41 -5.09
C ALA A 28 -1.15 -4.34 -5.95
N GLN A 29 -2.30 -4.18 -5.31
CA GLN A 29 -3.60 -3.94 -5.94
C GLN A 29 -4.15 -2.62 -5.41
N VAL A 30 -4.10 -1.57 -6.22
CA VAL A 30 -4.68 -0.27 -5.88
C VAL A 30 -6.18 -0.28 -6.19
N SER A 31 -6.98 0.20 -5.25
CA SER A 31 -8.42 0.46 -5.38
C SER A 31 -8.67 1.91 -4.98
N VAL A 32 -8.87 2.76 -5.97
CA VAL A 32 -9.17 4.18 -5.77
C VAL A 32 -10.67 4.29 -5.47
N GLY A 33 -11.00 4.62 -4.22
CA GLY A 33 -12.37 4.92 -3.80
C GLY A 33 -12.65 6.42 -3.85
N GLU A 34 -13.93 6.79 -3.75
CA GLU A 34 -14.41 8.17 -3.85
C GLU A 34 -13.84 9.11 -2.77
N ARG A 35 -13.42 8.55 -1.62
CA ARG A 35 -12.84 9.31 -0.49
C ARG A 35 -11.49 8.79 -0.02
N HIS A 36 -11.13 7.56 -0.33
CA HIS A 36 -9.90 6.93 0.13
C HIS A 36 -9.39 5.98 -0.93
N THR A 37 -8.07 5.92 -1.08
CA THR A 37 -7.42 4.87 -1.87
C THR A 37 -7.04 3.72 -0.95
N VAL A 38 -7.35 2.51 -1.36
CA VAL A 38 -6.99 1.29 -0.64
C VAL A 38 -6.00 0.51 -1.49
N ILE A 39 -4.86 0.15 -0.92
CA ILE A 39 -3.81 -0.61 -1.59
C ILE A 39 -3.76 -2.00 -0.93
N GLY A 40 -4.32 -2.99 -1.61
CA GLY A 40 -4.19 -4.39 -1.25
C GLY A 40 -2.79 -4.90 -1.57
N VAL A 41 -2.21 -5.68 -0.67
CA VAL A 41 -0.94 -6.38 -0.88
C VAL A 41 -1.21 -7.88 -0.95
N ILE A 42 -0.82 -8.48 -2.08
CA ILE A 42 -1.05 -9.87 -2.46
C ILE A 42 0.32 -10.55 -2.63
N GLY A 43 0.62 -11.51 -1.77
CA GLY A 43 1.89 -12.26 -1.77
C GLY A 43 2.21 -12.83 -0.40
N ASP A 44 3.34 -13.54 -0.30
CA ASP A 44 3.71 -14.29 0.90
C ASP A 44 4.02 -13.33 2.06
N LYS A 45 3.13 -13.33 3.07
CA LYS A 45 3.15 -12.46 4.27
C LYS A 45 4.48 -12.49 5.03
N THR A 46 5.27 -13.54 4.84
CA THR A 46 6.56 -13.76 5.50
C THR A 46 7.63 -12.75 5.05
N LEU A 47 7.48 -12.14 3.87
CA LEU A 47 8.40 -11.12 3.33
C LEU A 47 8.11 -9.68 3.82
N LEU A 48 6.87 -9.38 4.25
CA LEU A 48 6.49 -8.07 4.80
C LEU A 48 6.47 -8.01 6.33
N GLY A 49 6.88 -9.08 7.01
CA GLY A 49 6.73 -9.24 8.47
C GLY A 49 7.33 -8.12 9.33
N ASP A 50 8.15 -7.25 8.74
CA ASP A 50 8.86 -6.15 9.41
C ASP A 50 8.68 -4.78 8.74
N ILE A 51 7.68 -4.58 7.87
CA ILE A 51 7.38 -3.22 7.38
C ILE A 51 6.27 -2.63 8.24
N PRO A 52 6.60 -1.88 9.32
CA PRO A 52 5.61 -1.09 10.04
C PRO A 52 5.15 0.02 9.10
N ILE A 53 4.12 -0.26 8.30
CA ILE A 53 3.30 0.80 7.70
C ILE A 53 2.29 1.19 8.78
N GLU A 54 2.83 1.72 9.88
CA GLU A 54 2.03 2.39 10.89
C GLU A 54 1.30 3.53 10.21
N SER A 55 0.02 3.60 10.50
CA SER A 55 -0.88 4.67 10.10
C SER A 55 -0.15 6.01 10.14
N MET A 56 0.10 6.64 8.98
CA MET A 56 0.55 8.02 8.95
C MET A 56 -0.59 8.86 9.49
N SER A 57 -0.51 9.15 10.79
CA SER A 57 -1.44 9.99 11.56
C SER A 57 -1.47 11.39 11.01
#